data_AF-A0A081CYA8-F1
#
_entry.id   AF-A0A081CYA8-F1
#
_cell.length_a   1.000
_cell.length_b   1.000
_cell.length_c   1.000
_cell.angle_alpha   90.00
_cell.angle_beta   90.00
_cell.angle_gamma   90.00
#
_symmetry.space_group_name_H-M   'P 1'
#
loop_
_entity.id
_entity.type
_entity.pdbx_description
1 polymer ?
#
loop_
_entity_poly.entity_id
_entity_poly.type
_entity_poly.pdbx_seq_one_letter_code
_entity_poly.pdbx_strand_id
1 'polypeptide(L)'
;MSTIGRHLRGIKSVTIIGELRRMMLKFWWGVDSAGVNIIDRDFPALFNLIGNYLHQDMDIEFDSVPEALAGYSRMTEPGEKHKLVDEMETFLGRYHNDLDGEFSRRYGFDFTPDIIGQTVPEFFDMLRTILDDPESYIRFEPNDQ
;
A
#
# COMPACT_ATOMS: atom_id res chain seq x y z
N MET A 1 -7.70 47.10 -23.35
CA MET A 1 -6.36 46.58 -23.01
C MET A 1 -6.49 45.75 -21.75
N SER A 2 -6.06 44.50 -21.60
CA SER A 2 -5.59 43.45 -22.51
C SER A 2 -5.69 42.15 -21.72
N THR A 3 -6.19 41.10 -22.37
CA THR A 3 -6.13 39.68 -21.99
C THR A 3 -4.68 39.23 -21.72
N ILE A 4 -4.45 38.43 -20.67
CA ILE A 4 -3.45 37.34 -20.71
C ILE A 4 -4.02 36.15 -19.94
N GLY A 5 -4.27 35.06 -20.67
CA GLY A 5 -4.52 33.74 -20.13
C GLY A 5 -3.37 32.79 -20.46
N ARG A 6 -3.43 31.60 -19.83
CA ARG A 6 -2.61 30.39 -20.04
C ARG A 6 -1.12 30.54 -19.72
N HIS A 7 -0.59 29.71 -18.82
CA HIS A 7 -0.09 28.36 -19.14
C HIS A 7 0.80 27.88 -17.99
N LEU A 8 0.35 26.91 -17.18
CA LEU A 8 1.25 25.95 -16.54
C LEU A 8 0.50 24.61 -16.45
N ARG A 9 0.69 23.82 -17.51
CA ARG A 9 0.50 22.38 -17.49
C ARG A 9 1.69 21.74 -16.78
N GLY A 10 1.43 20.71 -15.99
CA GLY A 10 2.37 19.62 -15.74
C GLY A 10 3.44 19.88 -14.69
N ILE A 11 3.05 19.91 -13.42
CA ILE A 11 3.93 19.47 -12.33
C ILE A 11 3.12 18.46 -11.51
N LYS A 12 3.66 17.25 -11.39
CA LYS A 12 3.05 16.05 -10.79
C LYS A 12 2.38 16.39 -9.45
N SER A 13 1.04 16.39 -9.41
CA SER A 13 0.25 16.73 -8.22
C SER A 13 0.26 15.62 -7.14
N VAL A 14 0.82 14.45 -7.46
CA VAL A 14 0.77 13.26 -6.58
C VAL A 14 1.84 13.32 -5.49
N THR A 15 2.96 14.04 -5.70
CA THR A 15 4.08 14.08 -4.73
C THR A 15 3.79 14.94 -3.50
N ILE A 16 3.00 16.01 -3.64
CA ILE A 16 2.76 16.99 -2.55
C ILE A 16 1.83 16.41 -1.46
N ILE A 17 0.88 15.55 -1.84
CA ILE A 17 -0.08 14.93 -0.92
C ILE A 17 0.61 13.88 -0.04
N GLY A 18 1.52 13.08 -0.61
CA GLY A 18 2.31 12.10 0.15
C GLY A 18 3.26 12.74 1.17
N GLU A 19 3.93 13.83 0.79
CA GLU A 19 4.82 14.60 1.69
C GLU A 19 4.05 15.23 2.88
N LEU A 20 2.87 15.81 2.62
CA LEU A 20 2.03 16.39 3.67
C LEU A 20 1.48 15.33 4.62
N ARG A 21 1.15 14.14 4.12
CA ARG A 21 0.77 12.99 4.96
C ARG A 21 1.93 12.47 5.79
N ARG A 22 3.15 12.39 5.23
CA ARG A 22 4.38 12.05 5.99
C ARG A 22 4.65 13.06 7.12
N MET A 23 4.45 14.35 6.87
CA MET A 23 4.57 15.38 7.91
C MET A 23 3.49 15.26 8.99
N MET A 24 2.25 14.98 8.60
CA MET A 24 1.13 14.81 9.54
C MET A 24 1.27 13.55 10.40
N LEU A 25 1.75 12.44 9.83
CA LEU A 25 2.01 11.19 10.57
C LEU A 25 3.11 11.40 11.62
N LYS A 26 4.22 12.07 11.25
CA LYS A 26 5.32 12.41 12.17
C LYS A 26 4.90 13.39 13.26
N PHE A 27 3.96 14.29 12.98
CA PHE A 27 3.48 15.28 13.95
C PHE A 27 2.45 14.69 14.94
N TRP A 28 1.74 13.61 14.56
CA TRP A 28 0.77 12.94 15.42
C TRP A 28 1.39 11.84 16.30
N TRP A 29 2.54 11.28 15.90
CA TRP A 29 3.27 10.25 16.66
C TRP A 29 4.44 10.84 17.48
N GLY A 30 4.18 11.15 18.76
CA GLY A 30 5.24 11.15 19.77
C GLY A 30 5.72 9.71 19.98
N VAL A 31 6.92 9.38 19.49
CA VAL A 31 7.43 8.00 19.42
C VAL A 31 7.89 7.50 20.79
N ASP A 32 7.18 6.49 21.33
CA ASP A 32 7.74 5.54 22.30
C ASP A 32 8.19 4.28 21.54
N SER A 33 9.51 4.09 21.46
CA SER A 33 10.20 3.04 20.69
C SER A 33 9.95 1.59 21.16
N ALA A 34 9.09 1.37 22.16
CA ALA A 34 8.76 0.04 22.68
C ALA A 34 7.51 -0.58 22.02
N GLY A 35 6.59 0.25 21.47
CA GLY A 35 5.37 -0.23 20.83
C GLY A 35 5.58 -0.79 19.41
N VAL A 36 6.54 -0.22 18.67
CA VAL A 36 6.87 -0.61 17.29
C VAL A 36 7.27 -2.09 17.19
N ASN A 37 7.95 -2.63 18.20
CA ASN A 37 8.50 -3.99 18.18
C ASN A 37 7.47 -5.12 18.41
N ILE A 38 6.28 -4.79 18.92
CA ILE A 38 5.21 -5.77 19.20
C ILE A 38 4.23 -5.85 18.02
N ILE A 39 3.95 -4.71 17.41
CA ILE A 39 2.99 -4.58 16.32
C ILE A 39 3.48 -5.34 15.06
N ASP A 40 4.78 -5.26 14.74
CA ASP A 40 5.37 -5.93 13.56
C ASP A 40 5.36 -7.47 13.61
N ARG A 41 5.10 -8.08 14.77
CA ARG A 41 5.20 -9.55 14.94
C ARG A 41 3.93 -10.32 14.64
N ASP A 42 2.78 -9.65 14.59
CA ASP A 42 1.47 -10.32 14.45
C ASP A 42 1.15 -10.71 13.01
N PHE A 43 1.74 -10.01 12.03
CA PHE A 43 1.48 -10.20 10.59
C PHE A 43 2.78 -10.14 9.78
N PRO A 44 3.71 -11.09 10.00
CA PRO A 44 5.02 -11.08 9.36
C PRO A 44 4.96 -11.23 7.83
N ALA A 45 3.97 -11.94 7.26
CA ALA A 45 3.84 -12.05 5.81
C ALA A 45 3.39 -10.72 5.19
N LEU A 46 2.41 -10.03 5.78
CA LEU A 46 2.00 -8.68 5.37
C LEU A 46 3.15 -7.67 5.51
N PHE A 47 3.88 -7.71 6.63
CA PHE A 47 5.05 -6.87 6.85
C PHE A 47 6.11 -7.08 5.77
N ASN A 48 6.43 -8.35 5.45
CA ASN A 48 7.41 -8.68 4.43
C ASN A 48 6.96 -8.27 3.02
N LEU A 49 5.68 -8.44 2.67
CA LEU A 49 5.15 -7.96 1.39
C LEU A 49 5.33 -6.45 1.28
N ILE A 50 4.87 -5.70 2.28
CA ILE A 50 4.85 -4.25 2.22
C ILE A 50 6.28 -3.69 2.21
N GLY A 51 7.13 -4.15 3.12
CA GLY A 51 8.50 -3.65 3.22
C GLY A 51 9.40 -3.99 2.03
N ASN A 52 9.16 -5.13 1.34
CA ASN A 52 10.03 -5.56 0.23
C ASN A 52 9.47 -5.23 -1.16
N TYR A 53 8.17 -5.01 -1.31
CA TYR A 53 7.55 -4.79 -2.64
C TYR A 53 6.76 -3.49 -2.73
N LEU A 54 6.24 -2.95 -1.62
CA LEU A 54 5.42 -1.74 -1.61
C LEU A 54 6.08 -0.60 -0.83
N HIS A 55 7.40 -0.64 -0.65
CA HIS A 55 8.15 0.42 0.02
C HIS A 55 8.11 1.73 -0.79
N GLN A 56 8.59 2.81 -0.17
CA GLN A 56 8.50 4.18 -0.72
C GLN A 56 9.15 4.37 -2.11
N ASP A 57 10.06 3.48 -2.48
CA ASP A 57 10.86 3.50 -3.70
C ASP A 57 10.41 2.41 -4.71
N MET A 58 9.21 1.85 -4.53
CA MET A 58 8.65 0.80 -5.39
C MET A 58 8.62 1.20 -6.87
N ASP A 59 8.41 2.49 -7.18
CA ASP A 59 8.33 3.03 -8.53
C ASP A 59 9.67 3.00 -9.30
N ILE A 60 10.76 2.60 -8.65
CA ILE A 60 12.04 2.31 -9.30
C ILE A 60 12.07 0.88 -9.88
N GLU A 61 11.29 -0.04 -9.30
CA GLU A 61 11.31 -1.47 -9.63
C GLU A 61 10.07 -1.93 -10.40
N PHE A 62 8.92 -1.30 -10.16
CA PHE A 62 7.63 -1.64 -10.76
C PHE A 62 6.87 -0.37 -11.17
N ASP A 63 6.08 -0.44 -12.23
CA ASP A 63 5.31 0.70 -12.74
C ASP A 63 4.05 0.96 -11.89
N SER A 64 3.58 -0.04 -11.14
CA SER A 64 2.34 0.04 -10.36
C SER A 64 2.32 -0.88 -9.13
N VAL A 65 1.40 -0.62 -8.20
CA VAL A 65 1.13 -1.51 -7.06
C VAL A 65 0.65 -2.90 -7.52
N PRO A 66 -0.36 -3.03 -8.41
CA PRO A 66 -0.73 -4.33 -8.96
C PRO A 66 0.44 -5.12 -9.57
N GLU A 67 1.32 -4.45 -10.32
CA GLU A 67 2.49 -5.09 -10.92
C GLU A 67 3.48 -5.58 -9.86
N ALA A 68 3.76 -4.76 -8.83
CA ALA A 68 4.59 -5.17 -7.70
C ALA A 68 4.02 -6.40 -6.97
N LEU A 69 2.69 -6.44 -6.77
CA LEU A 69 2.00 -7.59 -6.19
C LEU A 69 2.11 -8.84 -7.08
N ALA A 70 2.06 -8.68 -8.41
CA ALA A 70 2.28 -9.77 -9.34
C ALA A 70 3.72 -10.28 -9.27
N GLY A 71 4.70 -9.37 -9.17
CA GLY A 71 6.11 -9.69 -8.94
C GLY A 71 6.30 -10.53 -7.66
N TYR A 72 5.69 -10.11 -6.56
CA TYR A 72 5.66 -10.88 -5.31
C TYR A 72 5.04 -12.27 -5.54
N SER A 73 3.85 -12.33 -6.16
CA SER A 73 3.12 -13.58 -6.40
C SER A 73 3.93 -14.57 -7.24
N ARG A 74 4.66 -14.12 -8.27
CA ARG A 74 5.50 -15.00 -9.11
C ARG A 74 6.70 -15.59 -8.36
N MET A 75 7.25 -14.88 -7.38
CA MET A 75 8.46 -15.26 -6.65
C MET A 75 8.18 -15.95 -5.32
N THR A 76 6.92 -15.99 -4.88
CA THR A 76 6.53 -16.51 -3.57
C THR A 76 6.00 -17.93 -3.66
N GLU A 77 6.54 -18.82 -2.82
CA GLU A 77 6.09 -20.21 -2.73
C GLU A 77 4.63 -20.32 -2.26
N PRO A 78 3.86 -21.31 -2.73
CA PRO A 78 2.43 -21.44 -2.41
C PRO A 78 2.11 -21.45 -0.90
N GLY A 79 3.00 -22.00 -0.06
CA GLY A 79 2.82 -22.02 1.38
C GLY A 79 2.92 -20.64 2.04
N GLU A 80 3.79 -19.77 1.53
CA GLU A 80 3.91 -18.39 2.02
C GLU A 80 2.74 -17.52 1.53
N LYS A 81 2.22 -17.76 0.31
CA LYS A 81 0.98 -17.12 -0.15
C LYS A 81 -0.20 -17.46 0.75
N HIS A 82 -0.34 -18.72 1.18
CA HIS A 82 -1.41 -19.11 2.11
C HIS A 82 -1.29 -18.40 3.45
N LYS A 83 -0.09 -18.28 4.02
CA LYS A 83 0.11 -17.53 5.27
C LYS A 83 -0.31 -16.06 5.12
N LEU A 84 0.05 -15.43 4.01
CA LEU A 84 -0.37 -14.06 3.71
C LEU A 84 -1.91 -13.94 3.65
N VAL A 85 -2.58 -14.92 3.02
CA VAL A 85 -4.05 -14.96 2.98
C VAL A 85 -4.66 -15.12 4.38
N ASP A 86 -4.14 -16.03 5.20
CA ASP A 86 -4.60 -16.23 6.58
C ASP A 86 -4.39 -14.96 7.44
N GLU A 87 -3.28 -14.26 7.22
CA GLU A 87 -2.98 -12.97 7.87
C GLU A 87 -3.97 -11.88 7.45
N MET A 88 -4.31 -11.77 6.16
CA MET A 88 -5.33 -10.83 5.67
C MET A 88 -6.68 -11.08 6.34
N GLU A 89 -7.13 -12.34 6.41
CA GLU A 89 -8.40 -12.69 7.06
C GLU A 89 -8.38 -12.38 8.55
N THR A 90 -7.28 -12.71 9.22
CA THR A 90 -7.07 -12.40 10.64
C THR A 90 -7.10 -10.90 10.89
N PHE A 91 -6.48 -10.11 10.01
CA PHE A 91 -6.47 -8.65 10.09
C PHE A 91 -7.87 -8.07 9.95
N LEU A 92 -8.61 -8.51 8.93
CA LEU A 92 -10.00 -8.10 8.70
C LEU A 92 -10.90 -8.41 9.89
N GLY A 93 -10.78 -9.61 10.47
CA GLY A 93 -11.57 -10.01 11.63
C GLY A 93 -11.19 -9.26 12.91
N ARG A 94 -9.88 -9.15 13.19
CA ARG A 94 -9.37 -8.54 14.43
C ARG A 94 -9.61 -7.04 14.49
N TYR A 95 -9.49 -6.35 13.36
CA TYR A 95 -9.54 -4.88 13.29
C TYR A 95 -10.76 -4.34 12.53
N HIS A 96 -11.83 -5.13 12.41
CA HIS A 96 -13.06 -4.77 11.69
C HIS A 96 -13.65 -3.38 12.01
N ASN A 97 -13.39 -2.83 13.20
CA ASN A 97 -13.88 -1.50 13.61
C ASN A 97 -12.97 -0.33 13.20
N ASP A 98 -11.71 -0.58 12.80
CA ASP A 98 -10.72 0.45 12.43
C ASP A 98 -9.62 -0.12 11.50
N LEU A 99 -10.02 -0.64 10.33
CA LEU A 99 -9.09 -1.30 9.41
C LEU A 99 -8.04 -0.33 8.86
N ASP A 100 -8.48 0.79 8.30
CA ASP A 100 -7.58 1.76 7.65
C ASP A 100 -6.66 2.45 8.67
N GLY A 101 -7.18 2.72 9.88
CA GLY A 101 -6.40 3.30 10.97
C GLY A 101 -5.33 2.33 11.48
N GLU A 102 -5.67 1.05 11.66
CA GLU A 102 -4.70 0.05 12.09
C GLU A 102 -3.65 -0.22 11.01
N PHE A 103 -4.07 -0.31 9.75
CA PHE A 103 -3.15 -0.51 8.63
C PHE A 103 -2.17 0.66 8.52
N SER A 104 -2.67 1.89 8.61
CA SER A 104 -1.82 3.09 8.59
C SER A 104 -0.83 3.14 9.75
N ARG A 105 -1.23 2.74 10.97
CA ARG A 105 -0.33 2.71 12.13
C ARG A 105 0.82 1.73 11.95
N ARG A 106 0.59 0.62 11.24
CA ARG A 106 1.55 -0.45 11.00
C ARG A 106 2.48 -0.16 9.83
N TYR A 107 1.88 0.21 8.71
CA TYR A 107 2.51 0.15 7.40
C TYR A 107 2.62 1.52 6.74
N GLY A 108 2.00 2.56 7.31
CA GLY A 108 1.90 3.86 6.68
C GLY A 108 3.21 4.65 6.54
N PHE A 109 4.32 4.11 7.06
CA PHE A 109 5.63 4.58 6.66
C PHE A 109 5.93 4.20 5.19
N ASP A 110 5.56 3.00 4.76
CA ASP A 110 5.85 2.45 3.44
C ASP A 110 4.66 2.61 2.50
N PHE A 111 3.49 2.09 2.89
CA PHE A 111 2.32 1.99 2.04
C PHE A 111 1.01 2.09 2.82
N THR A 112 0.04 2.77 2.23
CA THR A 112 -1.38 2.67 2.61
C THR A 112 -2.25 2.52 1.35
N PRO A 113 -3.29 1.66 1.35
CA PRO A 113 -4.17 1.44 0.20
C PRO A 113 -4.79 2.71 -0.41
N ASP A 114 -4.98 3.75 0.39
CA ASP A 114 -5.64 4.96 -0.06
C ASP A 114 -4.77 5.80 -1.02
N ILE A 115 -3.46 5.54 -1.12
CA ILE A 115 -2.61 6.19 -2.13
C ILE A 115 -2.96 5.75 -3.56
N ILE A 116 -3.55 4.56 -3.70
CA ILE A 116 -4.10 4.04 -4.96
C ILE A 116 -5.64 4.12 -5.00
N GLY A 117 -6.24 4.89 -4.08
CA GLY A 117 -7.69 5.11 -4.04
C GLY A 117 -8.50 3.92 -3.56
N GLN A 118 -7.90 2.99 -2.81
CA GLN A 118 -8.57 1.81 -2.25
C GLN A 118 -8.67 1.88 -0.73
N THR A 119 -9.67 1.21 -0.18
CA THR A 119 -9.75 0.84 1.24
C THR A 119 -8.93 -0.42 1.53
N VAL A 120 -8.66 -0.72 2.80
CA VAL A 120 -7.96 -1.98 3.17
C VAL A 120 -8.66 -3.25 2.63
N PRO A 121 -9.99 -3.42 2.75
CA PRO A 121 -10.68 -4.58 2.15
C PRO A 121 -10.50 -4.67 0.64
N GLU A 122 -10.63 -3.56 -0.09
CA GLU A 122 -10.47 -3.55 -1.55
C GLU A 122 -9.05 -3.94 -1.97
N PHE A 123 -8.04 -3.45 -1.24
CA PHE A 123 -6.65 -3.85 -1.44
C PHE A 123 -6.43 -5.33 -1.17
N PHE A 124 -7.01 -5.90 -0.11
CA PHE A 124 -6.90 -7.32 0.17
C PHE A 124 -7.61 -8.20 -0.86
N ASP A 125 -8.75 -7.76 -1.40
CA ASP A 125 -9.44 -8.47 -2.48
C ASP A 125 -8.62 -8.47 -3.78
N MET A 126 -8.00 -7.33 -4.11
CA MET A 126 -7.05 -7.23 -5.23
C MET A 126 -5.85 -8.15 -5.02
N LEU A 127 -5.21 -8.07 -3.86
CA LEU A 127 -4.06 -8.90 -3.50
C LEU A 127 -4.40 -10.38 -3.60
N ARG A 128 -5.54 -10.81 -3.05
CA ARG A 128 -6.00 -12.20 -3.12
C ARG A 128 -6.17 -12.68 -4.57
N THR A 129 -6.72 -11.83 -5.44
CA THR A 129 -6.92 -12.16 -6.86
C THR A 129 -5.56 -12.36 -7.56
N ILE A 130 -4.59 -11.48 -7.29
CA ILE A 130 -3.24 -11.53 -7.88
C ILE A 130 -2.38 -12.69 -7.31
N LEU A 131 -2.60 -13.07 -6.04
CA LEU A 131 -1.92 -14.23 -5.46
C LEU A 131 -2.32 -15.55 -6.14
N ASP A 132 -3.60 -15.67 -6.52
CA ASP A 132 -4.16 -16.82 -7.24
C ASP A 132 -3.73 -16.83 -8.71
N ASP A 133 -3.87 -15.70 -9.41
CA ASP A 133 -3.46 -15.52 -10.79
C ASP A 133 -2.62 -14.24 -10.94
N PRO A 134 -1.27 -14.33 -10.98
CA PRO A 134 -0.41 -13.16 -11.06
C PRO A 134 -0.62 -12.35 -12.34
N GLU A 135 -1.11 -12.95 -13.43
CA GLU A 135 -1.36 -12.24 -14.69
C GLU A 135 -2.66 -11.42 -14.64
N SER A 136 -3.51 -11.64 -13.63
CA SER A 136 -4.72 -10.87 -13.42
C SER A 136 -4.46 -9.41 -13.01
N TYR A 137 -3.22 -9.06 -12.64
CA TYR A 137 -2.84 -7.71 -12.21
C TYR A 137 -3.21 -6.62 -13.23
N ILE A 138 -3.18 -6.95 -14.52
CA ILE A 138 -3.56 -6.06 -15.64
C ILE A 138 -4.98 -5.49 -15.46
N ARG A 139 -5.88 -6.23 -14.79
CA ARG A 139 -7.26 -5.78 -14.52
C ARG A 139 -7.34 -4.66 -13.50
N PHE A 140 -6.30 -4.49 -12.70
CA PHE A 140 -6.20 -3.53 -11.61
C PHE A 140 -5.26 -2.36 -11.94
N GLU A 141 -4.60 -2.40 -13.09
CA GLU A 141 -3.84 -1.25 -13.59
C GLU A 141 -4.77 -0.05 -13.74
N PRO A 142 -4.34 1.15 -13.30
CA PRO A 142 -5.07 2.36 -13.60
C PRO A 142 -5.06 2.53 -15.11
N ASN A 143 -6.21 2.31 -15.77
CA ASN A 143 -6.34 2.55 -17.20
C ASN A 143 -5.81 3.95 -17.52
N ASP A 144 -4.81 4.06 -18.40
CA ASP A 144 -4.35 5.33 -18.96
C ASP A 144 -5.53 6.03 -19.65
N GLN A 145 -6.26 6.88 -18.92
CA GLN A 145 -7.30 7.78 -19.43
C GLN A 145 -6.90 9.23 -19.21
#